data_AF-A0A1G7YAJ0-F1
#
_entry.id   AF-A0A1G7YAJ0-F1
#
_cell.length_a   1.000
_cell.length_b   1.000
_cell.length_c   1.000
_cell.angle_alpha   90.00
_cell.angle_beta   90.00
_cell.angle_gamma   90.00
#
_symmetry.space_group_name_H-M   'P 1'
#
loop_
_entity.id
_entity.type
_entity.pdbx_description
1 polymer ?
#
loop_
_entity_poly.entity_id
_entity_poly.type
_entity_poly.pdbx_seq_one_letter_code
_entity_poly.pdbx_strand_id
1 'polypeptide(L)' 'MTTAAEILANADVKQSFANILGAYDAHRAEEIRAEREVLAALVREEQQRRPRARL' A
#
# COMPACT_ATOMS: atom_id res chain seq x y z
N MET A 1 -3.50 -19.41 33.88
CA MET A 1 -3.01 -18.24 33.15
C MET A 1 -3.23 -18.52 31.67
N THR A 2 -3.88 -17.61 30.95
CA THR A 2 -4.04 -17.73 29.50
C THR A 2 -2.74 -17.38 28.79
N THR A 3 -2.30 -18.24 27.88
CA THR A 3 -1.06 -18.00 27.11
C THR A 3 -1.36 -17.18 25.85
N ALA A 4 -0.36 -16.48 25.31
CA ALA A 4 -0.52 -15.77 24.04
C ALA A 4 -0.93 -16.72 22.90
N ALA A 5 -0.49 -17.98 22.94
CA ALA A 5 -0.88 -19.01 21.99
C ALA A 5 -2.38 -19.35 22.08
N GLU A 6 -2.95 -19.39 23.29
CA GLU A 6 -4.39 -19.63 23.51
C GLU A 6 -5.24 -18.44 23.03
N ILE A 7 -4.76 -17.21 23.24
CA ILE A 7 -5.42 -16.00 22.73
C ILE A 7 -5.39 -15.98 21.21
N LEU A 8 -4.24 -16.31 20.60
CA LEU A 8 -4.12 -16.37 19.14
C LEU A 8 -4.85 -17.57 18.54
N ALA A 9 -5.15 -18.62 19.30
CA ALA A 9 -5.98 -19.74 18.85
C ALA A 9 -7.48 -19.37 18.78
N ASN A 10 -7.91 -18.31 19.47
CA ASN A 10 -9.28 -17.83 19.45
C ASN A 10 -9.66 -17.31 18.05
N ALA A 11 -10.74 -17.84 17.48
CA ALA A 11 -11.18 -17.53 16.13
C ALA A 11 -11.58 -16.06 15.95
N ASP A 12 -12.21 -15.44 16.94
CA ASP A 12 -12.64 -14.05 16.89
C ASP A 12 -11.43 -13.10 16.89
N VAL A 13 -10.41 -13.44 17.70
CA VAL A 13 -9.15 -12.70 17.73
C VAL A 13 -8.43 -12.81 16.39
N LYS A 14 -8.33 -14.01 15.79
CA LYS A 14 -7.75 -14.18 14.45
C LYS A 14 -8.50 -13.37 13.40
N GLN A 15 -9.84 -13.39 13.43
CA GLN A 15 -10.66 -12.66 12.48
C GLN A 15 -10.48 -11.15 12.62
N SER A 16 -10.40 -10.64 13.86
CA SER A 16 -10.14 -9.23 14.14
C SER A 16 -8.79 -8.78 13.57
N PHE A 17 -7.72 -9.57 13.79
CA PHE A 17 -6.40 -9.28 13.20
C PHE A 17 -6.43 -9.33 11.67
N ALA A 18 -7.10 -10.32 11.07
CA ALA A 18 -7.23 -10.41 9.63
C ALA A 18 -7.95 -9.18 9.04
N ASN A 19 -9.00 -8.69 9.71
CA ASN A 19 -9.71 -7.49 9.29
C ASN A 19 -8.83 -6.23 9.38
N ILE A 20 -8.07 -6.08 10.47
CA ILE A 20 -7.16 -4.94 10.67
C ILE A 20 -6.08 -4.94 9.59
N LEU A 21 -5.45 -6.10 9.35
CA LEU A 21 -4.42 -6.24 8.32
C LEU A 21 -4.99 -5.98 6.92
N GLY A 22 -6.16 -6.54 6.60
CA GLY A 22 -6.81 -6.31 5.31
C GLY A 22 -7.17 -4.84 5.07
N ALA A 23 -7.65 -4.13 6.09
CA ALA A 23 -7.93 -2.71 6.00
C ALA A 23 -6.65 -1.88 5.81
N TYR A 24 -5.59 -2.22 6.53
CA TYR A 24 -4.29 -1.57 6.40
C TYR A 24 -3.68 -1.79 4.99
N ASP A 25 -3.71 -3.02 4.49
CA ASP A 25 -3.19 -3.36 3.17
C ASP A 25 -3.97 -2.65 2.06
N ALA A 26 -5.30 -2.56 2.18
CA ALA A 26 -6.14 -1.82 1.24
C ALA A 26 -5.80 -0.32 1.24
N HIS A 27 -5.65 0.28 2.43
CA HIS A 27 -5.22 1.67 2.55
C HIS A 27 -3.84 1.90 1.92
N ARG A 28 -2.87 1.04 2.23
CA ARG A 28 -1.51 1.15 1.70
C ARG A 28 -1.47 0.98 0.18
N ALA A 29 -2.30 0.10 -0.37
CA ALA A 29 -2.43 -0.06 -1.82
C ALA A 29 -2.96 1.21 -2.50
N GLU A 30 -3.87 1.94 -1.85
CA GLU A 30 -4.39 3.22 -2.34
C GLU A 30 -3.31 4.31 -2.32
N GLU A 31 -2.56 4.42 -1.23
CA GLU A 31 -1.43 5.37 -1.13
C GLU A 31 -0.41 5.13 -2.25
N ILE A 32 -0.04 3.87 -2.47
CA ILE A 32 0.91 3.50 -3.54
C ILE A 32 0.34 3.86 -4.93
N ARG A 33 -0.97 3.69 -5.14
CA ARG A 33 -1.62 4.08 -6.40
C ARG A 33 -1.52 5.59 -6.60
N ALA A 34 -1.88 6.37 -5.58
CA ALA A 34 -1.82 7.83 -5.63
C ALA A 34 -0.39 8.35 -5.88
N GLU A 35 0.60 7.80 -5.16
CA GLU A 35 2.02 8.13 -5.37
C GLU A 35 2.48 7.82 -6.80
N ARG A 36 2.05 6.68 -7.36
CA ARG A 36 2.37 6.30 -8.76
C ARG A 36 1.75 7.24 -9.77
N GLU A 37 0.52 7.70 -9.55
CA GLU A 37 -0.14 8.66 -10.43
C GLU A 37 0.59 10.01 -10.45
N VAL A 38 0.99 10.50 -9.26
CA VAL A 38 1.81 11.70 -9.13
C VAL A 38 3.16 11.53 -9.85
N LEU A 39 3.85 10.42 -9.62
CA LEU A 39 5.11 10.13 -10.29
C LEU A 39 4.95 10.06 -11.81
N ALA A 40 3.88 9.43 -12.30
CA ALA A 40 3.58 9.36 -13.73
C ALA A 40 3.27 10.74 -14.35
N ALA A 41 2.67 11.66 -13.59
CA ALA A 41 2.50 13.04 -14.03
C ALA A 41 3.85 13.76 -14.14
N LEU A 42 4.72 13.64 -13.13
CA LEU A 42 6.05 14.24 -13.13
C LEU A 42 6.93 13.70 -14.27
N VAL A 43 6.89 12.39 -14.53
CA VAL A 43 7.63 11.79 -15.65
C VAL A 43 7.15 12.32 -17.00
N ARG A 44 5.83 12.49 -17.18
CA ARG A 44 5.28 13.06 -18.42
C ARG A 44 5.71 14.51 -18.61
N GLU A 45 5.69 15.31 -17.54
CA GLU A 45 6.15 16.69 -17.59
C GLU A 45 7.65 16.78 -17.94
N GLU A 46 8.48 15.95 -17.32
CA GLU A 46 9.92 15.89 -17.62
C GLU A 46 10.19 15.46 -19.08
N GLN A 47 9.43 14.48 -19.60
CA GLN A 47 9.54 14.07 -21.00
C GLN A 47 9.18 15.19 -21.97
N GLN A 48 8.23 16.07 -21.63
CA GLN A 48 7.85 17.22 -22.43
C GLN A 48 8.90 18.34 -22.36
N ARG A 49 9.55 18.51 -21.21
CA ARG A 49 10.59 19.52 -20.98
C ARG A 49 11.91 19.18 -21.64
N ARG A 50 12.21 17.90 -21.88
CA ARG A 50 13.39 17.50 -22.65
C ARG A 50 13.13 17.77 -24.13
N PRO A 51 13.78 18.78 -24.76
CA PRO A 51 13.81 18.80 -26.20
C PRO A 51 14.54 17.53 -26.58
N ARG A 52 13.98 16.73 -27.48
CA ARG A 52 14.71 15.63 -28.12
C ARG A 52 15.98 16.25 -28.70
N ALA A 53 17.08 16.20 -27.96
CA ALA A 53 18.40 16.46 -28.47
C ALA A 53 18.60 15.37 -29.52
N ARG A 54 18.34 15.74 -30.78
CA ARG A 54 18.62 14.92 -31.94
C ARG A 54 20.13 14.69 -31.88
N LEU A 55 20.51 13.43 -31.62
CA LEU A 55 21.82 12.92 -31.97
C LEU A 55 22.05 13.13 -33.48
#